data_AF-A0A5J4RWU3-F1
#
_entry.id   AF-A0A5J4RWU3-F1
#
_cell.length_a   1.000
_cell.length_b   1.000
_cell.length_c   1.000
_cell.angle_alpha   90.00
_cell.angle_beta   90.00
_cell.angle_gamma   90.00
#
_symmetry.space_group_name_H-M   'P 1'
#
loop_
_entity.id
_entity.type
_entity.pdbx_description
1 polymer ?
#
loop_
_entity_poly.entity_id
_entity_poly.type
_entity_poly.pdbx_seq_one_letter_code
_entity_poly.pdbx_strand_id
1 'polypeptide(L)'
;MDYKAPLLKALHAVDKAAVEVCHYFNPEVKKVVAYLGWEQEYFLVDEGLYAARPDLLLTGRTLMGHDSAKNQQLEDHYFASIPTRVAAFMKDLEIEAWSLGIPVKTRHNEVAPNQFELAPIFEECNLAVDHNMLVMSLMRRVSRRHGFRVLLHEKPFKGINGSGKHNNWSLGTDTGILLMAPGKTAEDNLRFITFVVNTLMAVYKHNGLLKASIASANNAHRLGANEAPPAIISSFLGKQLTQVLERIEKSTTDELVTLSGKQGLKLAIPQIPELLIDNTDRNRTSPFAFTGNRFEFRAVGSEANCASGMIALNSAVAEQLIQFKKDVDALIAKGESKISAILEVVRNYIKISKPIHFDGNGYSEEWKNEAGKRGLDCETSVPLIIDNYLKPATIALFESIGVMTKKELEARNEVKWEIYTKKIQIESRVLGDLILNHIIPIATQYQTELIDNVYKLKSLFPADKAAKLSAQNLELIEEIADRTAYIKEHTDAMVEARKSANKIENEREKALAYHDKIVPMLEEIRYHVDKLELIVDNQIWTLPKYRELLFIR
;
A
#
# COMPACT_ATOMS: atom_id res chain seq x y z
N MET A 1 22.45 -4.83 4.40
CA MET A 1 22.30 -3.42 3.98
C MET A 1 21.14 -2.81 4.76
N ASP A 2 21.31 -1.62 5.35
CA ASP A 2 20.24 -0.95 6.10
C ASP A 2 19.30 -0.13 5.18
N TYR A 3 18.24 0.46 5.76
CA TYR A 3 17.40 1.48 5.10
C TYR A 3 17.77 2.92 5.50
N LYS A 4 18.60 3.08 6.55
CA LYS A 4 18.90 4.38 7.16
C LYS A 4 19.84 5.21 6.29
N ALA A 5 20.95 4.62 5.84
CA ALA A 5 21.95 5.34 5.07
C ALA A 5 21.39 5.87 3.73
N PRO A 6 20.66 5.08 2.91
CA PRO A 6 20.04 5.62 1.70
C PRO A 6 18.98 6.68 1.98
N LEU A 7 18.21 6.54 3.08
CA LEU A 7 17.22 7.54 3.47
C LEU A 7 17.88 8.87 3.79
N LEU A 8 18.92 8.89 4.64
CA LEU A 8 19.65 10.11 4.98
C LEU A 8 20.25 10.79 3.74
N LYS A 9 20.80 10.00 2.81
CA LYS A 9 21.30 10.52 1.53
C LYS A 9 20.17 11.14 0.68
N ALA A 10 19.01 10.47 0.60
CA ALA A 10 17.86 10.98 -0.17
C ALA A 10 17.30 12.27 0.44
N LEU A 11 17.21 12.34 1.78
CA LEU A 11 16.80 13.53 2.52
C LEU A 11 17.77 14.70 2.31
N HIS A 12 19.07 14.43 2.33
CA HIS A 12 20.09 15.43 2.04
C HIS A 12 20.06 15.92 0.58
N ALA A 13 19.78 15.01 -0.37
CA ALA A 13 19.66 15.37 -1.77
C ALA A 13 18.46 16.29 -2.03
N VAL A 14 17.30 15.98 -1.45
CA VAL A 14 16.09 16.82 -1.61
C VAL A 14 16.24 18.16 -0.89
N ASP A 15 16.88 18.20 0.28
CA ASP A 15 17.21 19.44 1.00
C ASP A 15 18.00 20.39 0.09
N LYS A 16 19.17 19.96 -0.40
CA LYS A 16 20.01 20.76 -1.29
C LYS A 16 19.28 21.22 -2.55
N ALA A 17 18.59 20.30 -3.22
CA ALA A 17 17.87 20.63 -4.46
C ALA A 17 16.74 21.64 -4.21
N ALA A 18 16.01 21.48 -3.11
CA ALA A 18 14.90 22.38 -2.76
C ALA A 18 15.39 23.75 -2.31
N VAL A 19 16.51 23.86 -1.58
CA VAL A 19 17.11 25.15 -1.19
C VAL A 19 17.44 26.00 -2.43
N GLU A 20 18.11 25.42 -3.42
CA GLU A 20 18.48 26.11 -4.65
C GLU A 20 17.26 26.64 -5.43
N VAL A 21 16.15 25.89 -5.42
CA VAL A 21 14.87 26.33 -6.02
C VAL A 21 14.18 27.37 -5.14
N CYS A 22 14.25 27.25 -3.82
CA CYS A 22 13.70 28.23 -2.87
C CYS A 22 14.34 29.60 -3.03
N HIS A 23 15.62 29.68 -3.41
CA HIS A 23 16.33 30.95 -3.64
C HIS A 23 15.76 31.81 -4.76
N TYR A 24 14.95 31.23 -5.66
CA TYR A 24 14.17 32.05 -6.59
C TYR A 24 13.14 32.92 -5.89
N PHE A 25 12.65 32.53 -4.71
CA PHE A 25 11.57 33.21 -3.99
C PHE A 25 12.05 33.84 -2.68
N ASN A 26 12.98 33.19 -1.98
CA ASN A 26 13.53 33.66 -0.72
C ASN A 26 15.01 33.22 -0.58
N PRO A 27 15.97 34.13 -0.80
CA PRO A 27 17.40 33.85 -0.66
C PRO A 27 17.86 33.48 0.76
N GLU A 28 17.07 33.80 1.79
CA GLU A 28 17.45 33.54 3.19
C GLU A 28 17.26 32.07 3.61
N VAL A 29 16.61 31.25 2.78
CA VAL A 29 16.41 29.83 3.06
C VAL A 29 17.75 29.11 3.02
N LYS A 30 18.12 28.42 4.11
CA LYS A 30 19.39 27.67 4.20
C LYS A 30 19.18 26.17 4.25
N LYS A 31 17.97 25.73 4.61
CA LYS A 31 17.64 24.31 4.74
C LYS A 31 16.18 24.07 4.39
N VAL A 32 15.90 22.96 3.72
CA VAL A 32 14.56 22.41 3.52
C VAL A 32 14.49 21.03 4.18
N VAL A 33 13.49 20.87 5.04
CA VAL A 33 13.25 19.64 5.80
C VAL A 33 12.08 18.90 5.17
N ALA A 34 12.26 17.60 4.91
CA ALA A 34 11.15 16.72 4.59
C ALA A 34 10.48 16.24 5.87
N TYR A 35 9.17 16.39 5.93
CA TYR A 35 8.34 15.92 7.04
C TYR A 35 7.55 14.69 6.64
N LEU A 36 7.32 13.80 7.60
CA LEU A 36 6.51 12.60 7.44
C LEU A 36 5.55 12.44 8.61
N GLY A 37 4.26 12.32 8.32
CA GLY A 37 3.25 11.76 9.21
C GLY A 37 2.80 10.40 8.69
N TRP A 38 2.99 9.35 9.48
CA TRP A 38 2.56 8.01 9.11
C TRP A 38 1.24 7.65 9.80
N GLU A 39 0.33 6.98 9.09
CA GLU A 39 -0.90 6.41 9.67
C GLU A 39 -0.70 4.89 9.74
N GLN A 40 -0.69 4.29 10.93
CA GLN A 40 -0.43 2.86 11.10
C GLN A 40 -1.73 2.08 11.31
N GLU A 41 -2.17 1.38 10.28
CA GLU A 41 -3.27 0.42 10.40
C GLU A 41 -2.77 -0.96 10.85
N TYR A 42 -3.64 -1.69 11.55
CA TYR A 42 -3.37 -3.04 12.07
C TYR A 42 -4.65 -3.77 12.48
N PHE A 43 -4.56 -5.10 12.62
CA PHE A 43 -5.61 -5.90 13.27
C PHE A 43 -5.18 -6.37 14.66
N LEU A 44 -6.16 -6.59 15.54
CA LEU A 44 -5.95 -7.33 16.79
C LEU A 44 -6.75 -8.63 16.78
N VAL A 45 -6.10 -9.74 17.14
CA VAL A 45 -6.74 -11.04 17.30
C VAL A 45 -6.47 -11.55 18.71
N ASP A 46 -7.47 -12.19 19.31
CA ASP A 46 -7.30 -12.89 20.58
C ASP A 46 -6.14 -13.90 20.50
N GLU A 47 -5.28 -13.92 21.52
CA GLU A 47 -4.09 -14.77 21.52
C GLU A 47 -4.43 -16.27 21.41
N GLY A 48 -5.54 -16.71 22.01
CA GLY A 48 -5.99 -18.10 21.92
C GLY A 48 -6.45 -18.47 20.50
N LEU A 49 -7.26 -17.60 19.87
CA LEU A 49 -7.71 -17.80 18.49
C LEU A 49 -6.56 -17.74 17.50
N TYR A 50 -5.59 -16.85 17.73
CA TYR A 50 -4.36 -16.79 16.93
C TYR A 50 -3.54 -18.08 17.04
N ALA A 51 -3.37 -18.62 18.26
CA ALA A 51 -2.64 -19.87 18.47
C ALA A 51 -3.32 -21.08 17.82
N ALA A 52 -4.66 -21.08 17.74
CA ALA A 52 -5.44 -22.09 17.05
C ALA A 52 -5.43 -21.94 15.51
N ARG A 53 -4.74 -20.94 14.96
CA ARG A 53 -4.57 -20.71 13.51
C ARG A 53 -3.10 -20.78 13.10
N PRO A 54 -2.55 -21.99 12.80
CA PRO A 54 -1.14 -22.14 12.45
C PRO A 54 -0.73 -21.34 11.21
N ASP A 55 -1.65 -21.15 10.26
CA ASP A 55 -1.42 -20.31 9.08
C ASP A 55 -1.25 -18.85 9.45
N LEU A 56 -2.13 -18.31 10.30
CA LEU A 56 -2.03 -16.95 10.81
C LEU A 56 -0.75 -16.76 11.64
N LEU A 57 -0.37 -17.78 12.41
CA LEU A 57 0.82 -17.76 13.23
C LEU A 57 2.11 -17.69 12.41
N LEU A 58 2.22 -18.54 11.39
CA LEU A 58 3.46 -18.71 10.62
C LEU A 58 3.60 -17.73 9.47
N THR A 59 2.48 -17.26 8.91
CA THR A 59 2.48 -16.41 7.72
C THR A 59 2.04 -14.98 7.99
N GLY A 60 1.41 -14.71 9.14
CA GLY A 60 0.83 -13.41 9.46
C GLY A 60 -0.52 -13.14 8.79
N ARG A 61 -1.00 -14.09 7.97
CA ARG A 61 -2.31 -14.06 7.31
C ARG A 61 -2.98 -15.43 7.33
N THR A 62 -4.26 -15.43 7.03
CA THR A 62 -5.01 -16.67 6.82
C THR A 62 -4.88 -17.13 5.37
N LEU A 63 -4.44 -18.38 5.19
CA LEU A 63 -4.28 -19.01 3.87
C LEU A 63 -5.58 -19.67 3.39
N MET A 64 -6.51 -19.90 4.31
CA MET A 64 -7.84 -20.46 4.10
C MET A 64 -8.84 -19.84 5.08
N GLY A 65 -10.12 -20.00 4.80
CA GLY A 65 -11.22 -19.51 5.60
C GLY A 65 -12.29 -18.85 4.73
N HIS A 66 -13.52 -19.30 4.89
CA HIS A 66 -14.70 -18.70 4.29
C HIS A 66 -15.08 -17.38 4.97
N ASP A 67 -15.56 -16.42 4.18
CA ASP A 67 -15.98 -15.11 4.67
C ASP A 67 -17.12 -15.21 5.69
N SER A 68 -17.12 -14.33 6.70
CA SER A 68 -18.21 -14.28 7.68
C SER A 68 -19.47 -13.67 7.06
N ALA A 69 -20.66 -14.15 7.43
CA ALA A 69 -21.92 -13.63 6.93
C ALA A 69 -22.15 -12.13 7.25
N LYS A 70 -21.75 -11.65 8.44
CA LYS A 70 -21.82 -10.21 8.77
C LYS A 70 -20.81 -9.41 7.94
N ASN A 71 -19.63 -10.00 7.72
CA ASN A 71 -18.50 -9.40 7.05
C ASN A 71 -18.26 -7.93 7.51
N GLN A 72 -17.88 -7.04 6.61
CA GLN A 72 -17.83 -5.58 6.83
C GLN A 72 -18.98 -4.81 6.15
N GLN A 73 -20.08 -5.49 5.80
CA GLN A 73 -21.11 -4.98 4.90
C GLN A 73 -21.92 -3.78 5.42
N LEU A 74 -21.93 -3.56 6.73
CA LEU A 74 -22.73 -2.50 7.34
C LEU A 74 -21.98 -1.16 7.44
N GLU A 75 -20.68 -1.13 7.13
CA GLU A 75 -19.79 0.03 7.36
C GLU A 75 -19.89 0.58 8.80
N ASP A 76 -20.40 -0.24 9.74
CA ASP A 76 -20.79 0.14 11.11
C ASP A 76 -19.61 0.19 12.07
N HIS A 77 -18.40 -0.10 11.59
CA HIS A 77 -17.20 -0.22 12.40
C HIS A 77 -16.36 1.05 12.42
N TYR A 78 -16.37 1.84 11.33
CA TYR A 78 -15.59 3.06 11.25
C TYR A 78 -16.09 4.09 12.26
N PHE A 79 -15.21 4.54 13.15
CA PHE A 79 -15.54 5.39 14.31
C PHE A 79 -16.62 4.85 15.28
N ALA A 80 -16.88 3.55 15.28
CA ALA A 80 -17.75 2.93 16.29
C ALA A 80 -17.13 2.96 17.70
N SER A 81 -17.90 2.58 18.71
CA SER A 81 -17.35 2.42 20.07
C SER A 81 -16.25 1.35 20.10
N ILE A 82 -15.06 1.73 20.57
CA ILE A 82 -13.92 0.81 20.71
C ILE A 82 -14.21 -0.19 21.86
N PRO A 83 -14.05 -1.52 21.65
CA PRO A 83 -14.22 -2.51 22.72
C PRO A 83 -13.32 -2.24 23.92
N THR A 84 -13.80 -2.52 25.13
CA THR A 84 -13.09 -2.19 26.39
C THR A 84 -11.69 -2.78 26.49
N ARG A 85 -11.51 -4.05 26.09
CA ARG A 85 -10.20 -4.74 26.07
C ARG A 85 -9.22 -4.07 25.10
N VAL A 86 -9.72 -3.65 23.93
CA VAL A 86 -8.93 -2.93 22.92
C VAL A 86 -8.58 -1.53 23.41
N ALA A 87 -9.52 -0.82 24.02
CA ALA A 87 -9.27 0.51 24.58
C ALA A 87 -8.20 0.48 25.68
N ALA A 88 -8.18 -0.57 26.51
CA ALA A 88 -7.12 -0.78 27.50
C ALA A 88 -5.74 -0.99 26.86
N PHE A 89 -5.67 -1.83 25.81
CA PHE A 89 -4.45 -2.01 25.01
C PHE A 89 -3.98 -0.69 24.39
N MET A 90 -4.88 0.05 23.73
CA MET A 90 -4.53 1.30 23.07
C MET A 90 -4.04 2.37 24.05
N LYS A 91 -4.63 2.42 25.26
CA LYS A 91 -4.22 3.34 26.32
C LYS A 91 -2.80 3.03 26.81
N ASP A 92 -2.52 1.76 27.03
CA ASP A 92 -1.19 1.30 27.46
C ASP A 92 -0.13 1.57 26.37
N LEU A 93 -0.47 1.28 25.10
CA LEU A 93 0.40 1.57 23.95
C LEU A 93 0.73 3.07 23.84
N GLU A 94 -0.26 3.95 24.01
CA GLU A 94 -0.08 5.40 23.95
C GLU A 94 0.85 5.91 25.05
N ILE A 95 0.68 5.42 26.29
CA ILE A 95 1.55 5.79 27.42
C ILE A 95 3.01 5.36 27.17
N GLU A 96 3.21 4.14 26.68
CA GLU A 96 4.54 3.60 26.35
C GLU A 96 5.17 4.37 25.17
N ALA A 97 4.38 4.71 24.15
CA ALA A 97 4.84 5.48 23.00
C ALA A 97 5.27 6.90 23.40
N TRP A 98 4.48 7.60 24.22
CA TRP A 98 4.83 8.91 24.76
C TRP A 98 6.08 8.87 25.64
N SER A 99 6.26 7.81 26.44
CA SER A 99 7.47 7.61 27.25
C SER A 99 8.74 7.47 26.41
N LEU A 100 8.59 7.09 25.13
CA LEU A 100 9.67 6.98 24.16
C LEU A 100 9.76 8.18 23.20
N GLY A 101 8.96 9.23 23.44
CA GLY A 101 8.98 10.45 22.64
C GLY A 101 8.17 10.38 21.33
N ILE A 102 7.42 9.30 21.07
CA ILE A 102 6.59 9.15 19.88
C ILE A 102 5.30 9.95 20.07
N PRO A 103 5.00 10.99 19.27
CA PRO A 103 3.90 11.92 19.54
C PRO A 103 2.56 11.40 19.01
N VAL A 104 2.14 10.21 19.47
CA VAL A 104 0.84 9.60 19.11
C VAL A 104 -0.31 10.56 19.42
N LYS A 105 -1.23 10.73 18.46
CA LYS A 105 -2.30 11.74 18.53
C LYS A 105 -3.69 11.16 18.33
N THR A 106 -3.88 10.32 17.31
CA THR A 106 -5.19 9.76 16.96
C THR A 106 -5.17 8.24 17.05
N ARG A 107 -6.32 7.68 17.42
CA ARG A 107 -6.62 6.25 17.38
C ARG A 107 -8.11 6.05 17.14
N HIS A 108 -8.47 5.10 16.31
CA HIS A 108 -9.87 4.76 16.03
C HIS A 108 -9.99 3.33 15.48
N ASN A 109 -11.23 2.85 15.42
CA ASN A 109 -11.56 1.69 14.61
C ASN A 109 -11.42 2.04 13.13
N GLU A 110 -11.00 1.07 12.36
CA GLU A 110 -11.04 1.10 10.91
C GLU A 110 -12.32 0.43 10.37
N VAL A 111 -12.45 0.38 9.05
CA VAL A 111 -13.64 -0.16 8.36
C VAL A 111 -13.84 -1.65 8.61
N ALA A 112 -12.77 -2.47 8.65
CA ALA A 112 -12.92 -3.90 8.90
C ALA A 112 -13.07 -4.22 10.40
N PRO A 113 -13.78 -5.31 10.75
CA PRO A 113 -13.86 -5.79 12.12
C PRO A 113 -12.47 -6.08 12.70
N ASN A 114 -12.23 -5.65 13.94
CA ASN A 114 -10.95 -5.78 14.63
C ASN A 114 -9.76 -5.09 13.92
N GLN A 115 -10.01 -4.19 12.96
CA GLN A 115 -9.02 -3.30 12.39
C GLN A 115 -9.02 -1.96 13.12
N PHE A 116 -7.84 -1.38 13.31
CA PHE A 116 -7.64 -0.11 13.99
C PHE A 116 -6.54 0.69 13.32
N GLU A 117 -6.54 2.00 13.57
CA GLU A 117 -5.48 2.92 13.16
C GLU A 117 -4.86 3.63 14.38
N LEU A 118 -3.58 3.95 14.28
CA LEU A 118 -2.87 4.85 15.17
C LEU A 118 -1.97 5.79 14.35
N ALA A 119 -2.10 7.11 14.55
CA ALA A 119 -1.26 8.11 13.88
C ALA A 119 -0.70 9.14 14.88
N PRO A 120 0.59 9.52 14.75
CA PRO A 120 1.20 10.60 15.51
C PRO A 120 1.08 11.94 14.79
N ILE A 121 1.54 13.00 15.44
CA ILE A 121 1.89 14.24 14.76
C ILE A 121 3.07 13.95 13.82
N PHE A 122 3.11 14.61 12.66
CA PHE A 122 4.24 14.50 11.73
C PHE A 122 5.55 14.98 12.37
N GLU A 123 6.67 14.42 11.92
CA GLU A 123 8.01 14.77 12.39
C GLU A 123 8.97 14.90 11.21
N GLU A 124 10.22 15.30 11.45
CA GLU A 124 11.27 15.17 10.43
C GLU A 124 11.32 13.72 9.94
N CYS A 125 11.38 13.54 8.62
CA CYS A 125 11.17 12.24 7.97
C CYS A 125 12.03 11.11 8.55
N ASN A 126 13.32 11.37 8.84
CA ASN A 126 14.18 10.37 9.47
C ASN A 126 13.70 9.94 10.87
N LEU A 127 13.31 10.90 11.71
CA LEU A 127 12.81 10.63 13.05
C LEU A 127 11.46 9.90 12.99
N ALA A 128 10.56 10.36 12.12
CA ALA A 128 9.26 9.74 11.91
C ALA A 128 9.39 8.26 11.51
N VAL A 129 10.33 7.92 10.62
CA VAL A 129 10.62 6.54 10.23
C VAL A 129 11.11 5.72 11.43
N ASP A 130 12.03 6.23 12.23
CA ASP A 130 12.54 5.54 13.43
C ASP A 130 11.42 5.32 14.45
N HIS A 131 10.60 6.34 14.70
CA HIS A 131 9.45 6.27 15.58
C HIS A 131 8.40 5.25 15.09
N ASN A 132 8.13 5.15 13.79
CA ASN A 132 7.24 4.12 13.26
C ASN A 132 7.81 2.71 13.50
N MET A 133 9.10 2.48 13.25
CA MET A 133 9.72 1.18 13.49
C MET A 133 9.66 0.79 14.97
N LEU A 134 9.88 1.77 15.85
CA LEU A 134 9.78 1.57 17.29
C LEU A 134 8.34 1.29 17.72
N VAL A 135 7.34 2.02 17.19
CA VAL A 135 5.93 1.80 17.54
C VAL A 135 5.46 0.41 17.15
N MET A 136 5.83 -0.10 15.97
CA MET A 136 5.45 -1.46 15.56
C MET A 136 6.02 -2.53 16.50
N SER A 137 7.24 -2.31 17.02
CA SER A 137 7.84 -3.17 18.05
C SER A 137 7.07 -3.09 19.38
N LEU A 138 6.70 -1.87 19.81
CA LEU A 138 5.89 -1.65 21.01
C LEU A 138 4.51 -2.31 20.88
N MET A 139 3.82 -2.14 19.76
CA MET A 139 2.52 -2.77 19.50
C MET A 139 2.58 -4.28 19.71
N ARG A 140 3.63 -4.94 19.20
CA ARG A 140 3.83 -6.39 19.39
C ARG A 140 4.07 -6.76 20.84
N ARG A 141 4.78 -5.94 21.63
CA ARG A 141 5.05 -6.20 23.04
C ARG A 141 3.82 -5.95 23.91
N VAL A 142 3.19 -4.79 23.73
CA VAL A 142 2.04 -4.33 24.50
C VAL A 142 0.83 -5.23 24.23
N SER A 143 0.55 -5.61 22.97
CA SER A 143 -0.60 -6.47 22.65
C SER A 143 -0.61 -7.78 23.46
N ARG A 144 0.54 -8.40 23.68
CA ARG A 144 0.64 -9.64 24.48
C ARG A 144 0.24 -9.44 25.94
N ARG A 145 0.52 -8.28 26.54
CA ARG A 145 0.11 -7.96 27.93
C ARG A 145 -1.42 -7.93 28.07
N HIS A 146 -2.12 -7.69 26.97
CA HIS A 146 -3.58 -7.59 26.92
C HIS A 146 -4.24 -8.83 26.27
N GLY A 147 -3.52 -9.96 26.16
CA GLY A 147 -4.05 -11.19 25.57
C GLY A 147 -4.36 -11.08 24.08
N PHE A 148 -3.70 -10.17 23.38
CA PHE A 148 -3.84 -9.96 21.95
C PHE A 148 -2.57 -10.31 21.19
N ARG A 149 -2.77 -10.55 19.89
CA ARG A 149 -1.74 -10.53 18.86
C ARG A 149 -2.06 -9.42 17.87
N VAL A 150 -1.11 -8.50 17.70
CA VAL A 150 -1.18 -7.50 16.63
C VAL A 150 -0.76 -8.13 15.31
N LEU A 151 -1.55 -7.90 14.27
CA LEU A 151 -1.25 -8.30 12.91
C LEU A 151 -0.99 -7.05 12.08
N LEU A 152 0.23 -6.96 11.56
CA LEU A 152 0.69 -5.86 10.68
C LEU A 152 0.74 -6.29 9.21
N HIS A 153 0.35 -7.53 8.91
CA HIS A 153 0.27 -8.00 7.53
C HIS A 153 -0.79 -7.20 6.77
N GLU A 154 -0.49 -6.84 5.52
CA GLU A 154 -1.31 -5.95 4.70
C GLU A 154 -2.71 -6.50 4.37
N LYS A 155 -2.84 -7.82 4.37
CA LYS A 155 -4.12 -8.52 4.15
C LYS A 155 -4.25 -9.77 5.04
N PRO A 156 -4.52 -9.63 6.35
CA PRO A 156 -4.56 -10.79 7.25
C PRO A 156 -5.73 -11.73 6.96
N PHE A 157 -6.86 -11.17 6.53
CA PHE A 157 -8.09 -11.88 6.18
C PHE A 157 -8.52 -11.52 4.76
N LYS A 158 -8.97 -12.52 3.98
CA LYS A 158 -9.54 -12.29 2.64
C LYS A 158 -10.96 -11.72 2.79
N GLY A 159 -11.45 -11.03 1.76
CA GLY A 159 -12.85 -10.56 1.71
C GLY A 159 -13.19 -9.30 2.52
N ILE A 160 -12.25 -8.76 3.32
CA ILE A 160 -12.38 -7.50 4.10
C ILE A 160 -11.28 -6.50 3.78
N ASN A 161 -11.37 -5.26 4.27
CA ASN A 161 -10.32 -4.24 4.10
C ASN A 161 -8.95 -4.76 4.59
N GLY A 162 -7.90 -4.34 3.87
CA GLY A 162 -6.52 -4.61 4.28
C GLY A 162 -5.97 -3.46 5.10
N SER A 163 -4.78 -3.65 5.69
CA SER A 163 -4.10 -2.62 6.49
C SER A 163 -3.04 -1.88 5.69
N GLY A 164 -3.16 -0.56 5.58
CA GLY A 164 -2.20 0.35 4.96
C GLY A 164 -1.22 1.00 5.94
N LYS A 165 -0.25 1.74 5.38
CA LYS A 165 0.54 2.71 6.14
C LYS A 165 0.66 4.03 5.39
N HIS A 166 -0.31 4.93 5.51
CA HIS A 166 -0.30 6.14 4.71
C HIS A 166 0.85 7.05 5.10
N ASN A 167 1.65 7.46 4.12
CA ASN A 167 2.77 8.37 4.33
C ASN A 167 2.40 9.78 3.87
N ASN A 168 2.04 10.64 4.82
CA ASN A 168 1.80 12.05 4.62
C ASN A 168 3.14 12.79 4.52
N TRP A 169 3.56 13.14 3.31
CA TRP A 169 4.84 13.75 2.99
C TRP A 169 4.69 15.23 2.61
N SER A 170 5.59 16.06 3.13
CA SER A 170 5.68 17.47 2.77
C SER A 170 7.11 18.01 2.93
N LEU A 171 7.37 19.21 2.38
CA LEU A 171 8.64 19.91 2.49
C LEU A 171 8.44 21.29 3.14
N GLY A 172 9.23 21.61 4.16
CA GLY A 172 9.19 22.93 4.82
C GLY A 172 10.59 23.55 4.96
N THR A 173 10.68 24.86 4.83
CA THR A 173 11.93 25.61 4.97
C THR A 173 12.28 25.83 6.45
N ASP A 174 13.56 26.07 6.72
CA ASP A 174 14.05 26.55 8.02
C ASP A 174 13.48 27.92 8.43
N THR A 175 12.96 28.69 7.48
CA THR A 175 12.24 29.94 7.71
C THR A 175 10.76 29.75 8.10
N GLY A 176 10.29 28.50 8.24
CA GLY A 176 8.93 28.18 8.68
C GLY A 176 7.88 28.16 7.57
N ILE A 177 8.30 28.12 6.30
CA ILE A 177 7.38 28.11 5.15
C ILE A 177 7.15 26.67 4.69
N LEU A 178 5.90 26.25 4.65
CA LEU A 178 5.48 24.99 4.03
C LEU A 178 5.42 25.16 2.50
N LEU A 179 6.19 24.38 1.76
CA LEU A 179 6.34 24.53 0.31
C LEU A 179 5.16 23.98 -0.49
N MET A 180 4.32 23.16 0.15
CA MET A 180 3.14 22.53 -0.44
C MET A 180 1.83 23.13 0.09
N ALA A 181 1.89 24.32 0.67
CA ALA A 181 0.70 25.08 1.04
C ALA A 181 0.59 26.36 0.19
N PRO A 182 -0.63 26.74 -0.23
CA PRO A 182 -0.85 28.02 -0.89
C PRO A 182 -0.50 29.17 0.06
N GLY A 183 -0.11 30.31 -0.50
CA GLY A 183 0.22 31.50 0.27
C GLY A 183 -0.69 32.68 -0.01
N LYS A 184 -0.36 33.82 0.60
CA LYS A 184 -1.19 35.03 0.54
C LYS A 184 -0.85 35.92 -0.66
N THR A 185 0.40 35.87 -1.11
CA THR A 185 0.87 36.67 -2.25
C THR A 185 0.94 35.85 -3.54
N ALA A 186 0.98 36.52 -4.68
CA ALA A 186 1.15 35.86 -5.97
C ALA A 186 2.51 35.11 -6.06
N GLU A 187 3.56 35.66 -5.45
CA GLU A 187 4.88 35.02 -5.39
C GLU A 187 4.87 33.76 -4.51
N ASP A 188 4.17 33.79 -3.37
CA ASP A 188 3.98 32.60 -2.55
C ASP A 188 3.21 31.50 -3.28
N ASN A 189 2.17 31.88 -4.02
CA ASN A 189 1.39 30.94 -4.82
C ASN A 189 2.19 30.38 -5.99
N LEU A 190 3.08 31.17 -6.60
CA LEU A 190 4.01 30.67 -7.62
C LEU A 190 4.94 29.61 -7.03
N ARG A 191 5.54 29.88 -5.86
CA ARG A 191 6.37 28.90 -5.13
C ARG A 191 5.60 27.61 -4.88
N PHE A 192 4.40 27.71 -4.32
CA PHE A 192 3.54 26.57 -4.05
C PHE A 192 3.31 25.71 -5.32
N ILE A 193 2.88 26.34 -6.41
CA ILE A 193 2.64 25.64 -7.68
C ILE A 193 3.93 25.03 -8.23
N THR A 194 5.07 25.74 -8.12
CA THR A 194 6.37 25.21 -8.53
C THR A 194 6.68 23.89 -7.83
N PHE A 195 6.50 23.79 -6.51
CA PHE A 195 6.79 22.55 -5.78
C PHE A 195 5.76 21.44 -6.03
N VAL A 196 4.48 21.79 -6.17
CA VAL A 196 3.42 20.82 -6.54
C VAL A 196 3.69 20.22 -7.92
N VAL A 197 3.95 21.05 -8.93
CA VAL A 197 4.18 20.59 -10.31
C VAL A 197 5.46 19.77 -10.41
N ASN A 198 6.53 20.16 -9.71
CA ASN A 198 7.75 19.34 -9.64
C ASN A 198 7.51 18.01 -8.95
N THR A 199 6.67 17.96 -7.91
CA THR A 199 6.28 16.68 -7.30
C THR A 199 5.55 15.79 -8.32
N LEU A 200 4.60 16.34 -9.07
CA LEU A 200 3.86 15.59 -10.10
C LEU A 200 4.77 15.09 -11.22
N MET A 201 5.73 15.91 -11.67
CA MET A 201 6.74 15.50 -12.63
C MET A 201 7.62 14.36 -12.10
N ALA A 202 8.06 14.44 -10.84
CA ALA A 202 8.86 13.40 -10.22
C ALA A 202 8.10 12.07 -10.14
N VAL A 203 6.84 12.12 -9.68
CA VAL A 203 5.95 10.95 -9.59
C VAL A 203 5.67 10.38 -10.98
N TYR A 204 5.40 11.23 -11.97
CA TYR A 204 5.17 10.81 -13.36
C TYR A 204 6.38 10.10 -13.95
N LYS A 205 7.55 10.74 -13.93
CA LYS A 205 8.81 10.22 -14.51
C LYS A 205 9.25 8.92 -13.84
N HIS A 206 9.01 8.77 -12.55
CA HIS A 206 9.49 7.66 -11.73
C HIS A 206 8.37 6.77 -11.17
N ASN A 207 7.20 6.75 -11.81
CA ASN A 207 6.01 6.03 -11.30
C ASN A 207 6.28 4.54 -11.04
N GLY A 208 7.05 3.87 -11.93
CA GLY A 208 7.47 2.48 -11.75
C GLY A 208 8.42 2.26 -10.56
N LEU A 209 9.33 3.21 -10.28
CA LEU A 209 10.20 3.17 -9.09
C LEU A 209 9.38 3.34 -7.80
N LEU A 210 8.44 4.31 -7.77
CA LEU A 210 7.57 4.49 -6.62
C LEU A 210 6.75 3.22 -6.36
N LYS A 211 6.24 2.57 -7.41
CA LYS A 211 5.56 1.28 -7.30
C LYS A 211 6.48 0.20 -6.72
N ALA A 212 7.71 0.06 -7.25
CA ALA A 212 8.68 -0.93 -6.76
C ALA A 212 9.10 -0.71 -5.30
N SER A 213 9.05 0.54 -4.83
CA SER A 213 9.36 0.88 -3.44
C SER A 213 8.35 0.33 -2.43
N ILE A 214 7.12 0.06 -2.87
CA ILE A 214 6.03 -0.45 -2.03
C ILE A 214 5.63 -1.90 -2.36
N ALA A 215 6.19 -2.47 -3.42
CA ALA A 215 5.89 -3.83 -3.86
C ALA A 215 6.49 -4.88 -2.90
N SER A 216 5.65 -5.83 -2.49
CA SER A 216 6.01 -6.99 -1.66
C SER A 216 4.96 -8.09 -1.85
N ALA A 217 5.28 -9.33 -1.44
CA ALA A 217 4.33 -10.44 -1.46
C ALA A 217 3.05 -10.09 -0.69
N ASN A 218 3.19 -9.58 0.53
CA ASN A 218 2.05 -9.23 1.37
C ASN A 218 1.18 -8.12 0.76
N ASN A 219 1.80 -7.01 0.32
CA ASN A 219 1.08 -5.83 -0.15
C ASN A 219 0.37 -6.10 -1.49
N ALA A 220 0.82 -7.10 -2.27
CA ALA A 220 0.12 -7.55 -3.47
C ALA A 220 -1.29 -8.11 -3.16
N HIS A 221 -1.51 -8.67 -1.97
CA HIS A 221 -2.85 -9.12 -1.55
C HIS A 221 -3.75 -7.95 -1.12
N ARG A 222 -3.20 -6.74 -0.93
CA ARG A 222 -3.91 -5.54 -0.50
C ARG A 222 -4.24 -4.63 -1.67
N LEU A 223 -3.26 -4.27 -2.49
CA LEU A 223 -3.42 -3.26 -3.55
C LEU A 223 -4.47 -3.67 -4.57
N GLY A 224 -5.33 -2.74 -4.96
CA GLY A 224 -6.44 -2.97 -5.90
C GLY A 224 -7.65 -3.69 -5.31
N ALA A 225 -7.71 -3.83 -3.98
CA ALA A 225 -8.86 -4.35 -3.24
C ALA A 225 -9.53 -3.23 -2.40
N ASN A 226 -10.48 -3.61 -1.53
CA ASN A 226 -11.29 -2.72 -0.70
C ASN A 226 -10.46 -1.58 -0.05
N GLU A 227 -10.73 -0.32 -0.47
CA GLU A 227 -10.09 0.94 -0.04
C GLU A 227 -8.57 1.05 -0.20
N ALA A 228 -7.91 0.02 -0.71
CA ALA A 228 -6.51 0.07 -1.06
C ALA A 228 -6.36 0.52 -2.52
N PRO A 229 -5.49 1.48 -2.83
CA PRO A 229 -5.32 1.94 -4.21
C PRO A 229 -4.83 0.80 -5.12
N PRO A 230 -5.16 0.81 -6.44
CA PRO A 230 -4.59 -0.13 -7.39
C PRO A 230 -3.07 0.04 -7.46
N ALA A 231 -2.37 -0.99 -7.95
CA ALA A 231 -0.93 -0.92 -8.22
C ALA A 231 -0.61 -0.09 -9.48
N ILE A 232 -1.28 1.05 -9.68
CA ILE A 232 -1.04 2.01 -10.77
C ILE A 232 -0.83 3.35 -10.09
N ILE A 233 0.41 3.83 -10.04
CA ILE A 233 0.72 5.10 -9.38
C ILE A 233 0.15 6.24 -10.21
N SER A 234 -0.86 6.92 -9.67
CA SER A 234 -1.47 8.14 -10.18
C SER A 234 -1.64 9.16 -9.07
N SER A 235 -1.82 10.42 -9.44
CA SER A 235 -1.97 11.53 -8.50
C SER A 235 -3.38 12.09 -8.50
N PHE A 236 -3.99 12.18 -7.32
CA PHE A 236 -5.24 12.91 -7.09
C PHE A 236 -4.92 14.33 -6.62
N LEU A 237 -5.54 15.35 -7.22
CA LEU A 237 -5.29 16.75 -6.88
C LEU A 237 -6.52 17.45 -6.28
N GLY A 238 -7.71 16.91 -6.50
CA GLY A 238 -8.96 17.56 -6.17
C GLY A 238 -9.31 18.69 -7.14
N LYS A 239 -10.59 19.07 -7.16
CA LYS A 239 -11.14 19.94 -8.21
C LYS A 239 -10.48 21.32 -8.26
N GLN A 240 -10.19 21.89 -7.10
CA GLN A 240 -9.68 23.26 -6.99
C GLN A 240 -8.26 23.37 -7.57
N LEU A 241 -7.35 22.47 -7.16
CA LEU A 241 -5.97 22.48 -7.64
C LEU A 241 -5.91 22.09 -9.12
N THR A 242 -6.71 21.10 -9.56
CA THR A 242 -6.86 20.74 -10.98
C THR A 242 -7.22 21.95 -11.83
N GLN A 243 -8.23 22.74 -11.44
CA GLN A 243 -8.63 23.95 -12.17
C GLN A 243 -7.55 25.02 -12.21
N VAL A 244 -6.75 25.16 -11.14
CA VAL A 244 -5.62 26.09 -11.12
C VAL A 244 -4.56 25.67 -12.14
N LEU A 245 -4.18 24.40 -12.15
CA LEU A 245 -3.19 23.89 -13.11
C LEU A 245 -3.67 23.98 -14.56
N GLU A 246 -4.94 23.66 -14.83
CA GLU A 246 -5.54 23.81 -16.17
C GLU A 246 -5.55 25.26 -16.65
N ARG A 247 -5.80 26.23 -15.75
CA ARG A 247 -5.73 27.65 -16.12
C ARG A 247 -4.32 28.05 -16.50
N ILE A 248 -3.31 27.64 -15.72
CA ILE A 248 -1.89 27.92 -16.02
C ILE A 248 -1.48 27.27 -17.35
N GLU A 249 -1.96 26.06 -17.64
CA GLU A 249 -1.72 25.35 -18.90
C GLU A 249 -2.27 26.12 -20.12
N LYS A 250 -3.49 26.68 -20.00
CA LYS A 250 -4.24 27.34 -21.08
C LYS A 250 -3.90 28.82 -21.27
N SER A 251 -3.43 29.51 -20.23
CA SER A 251 -3.07 30.93 -20.30
C SER A 251 -1.81 31.15 -21.15
N THR A 252 -1.70 32.31 -21.80
CA THR A 252 -0.44 32.74 -22.45
C THR A 252 0.57 33.28 -21.42
N THR A 253 1.86 33.37 -21.77
CA THR A 253 2.88 33.90 -20.84
C THR A 253 2.60 35.36 -20.50
N ASP A 254 2.19 36.15 -21.50
CA ASP A 254 1.79 37.56 -21.33
C ASP A 254 0.52 37.71 -20.48
N GLU A 255 -0.42 36.77 -20.55
CA GLU A 255 -1.62 36.78 -19.69
C GLU A 255 -1.31 36.52 -18.21
N LEU A 256 -0.33 35.66 -17.92
CA LEU A 256 0.10 35.40 -16.54
C LEU A 256 1.01 36.52 -15.99
N VAL A 257 1.60 37.32 -16.87
CA VAL A 257 2.55 38.38 -16.57
C VAL A 257 2.03 39.72 -17.09
N THR A 258 1.14 40.37 -16.33
CA THR A 258 0.64 41.69 -16.72
C THR A 258 1.62 42.82 -16.33
N LEU A 259 1.97 43.65 -17.32
CA LEU A 259 2.71 44.91 -17.11
C LEU A 259 1.73 46.00 -16.66
N SER A 260 1.64 46.29 -15.35
CA SER A 260 1.03 47.55 -14.92
C SER A 260 2.02 48.70 -15.20
N GLY A 261 1.56 49.67 -15.99
CA GLY A 261 2.37 50.78 -16.48
C GLY A 261 3.18 51.47 -15.38
N LYS A 262 4.48 51.62 -15.65
CA LYS A 262 5.49 52.40 -14.89
C LYS A 262 5.43 52.19 -13.36
N GLN A 263 6.06 51.10 -12.91
CA GLN A 263 6.64 50.82 -11.56
C GLN A 263 6.32 49.45 -10.93
N GLY A 264 5.83 48.45 -11.68
CA GLY A 264 5.85 47.08 -11.16
C GLY A 264 5.24 46.07 -12.12
N LEU A 265 5.91 44.92 -12.30
CA LEU A 265 5.29 43.74 -12.88
C LEU A 265 4.26 43.19 -11.88
N LYS A 266 3.02 42.96 -12.34
CA LYS A 266 1.99 42.31 -11.53
C LYS A 266 1.77 40.90 -12.06
N LEU A 267 2.12 39.91 -11.23
CA LEU A 267 1.80 38.50 -11.46
C LEU A 267 0.27 38.34 -11.46
N ALA A 268 -0.28 37.91 -12.60
CA ALA A 268 -1.70 37.59 -12.74
C ALA A 268 -1.96 36.10 -12.44
N ILE A 269 -1.23 35.54 -11.47
CA ILE A 269 -1.54 34.21 -10.94
C ILE A 269 -2.86 34.35 -10.17
N PRO A 270 -3.90 33.56 -10.51
CA PRO A 270 -5.16 33.59 -9.79
C PRO A 270 -4.89 33.46 -8.30
N GLN A 271 -5.55 34.27 -7.48
CA GLN A 271 -5.52 34.03 -6.03
C GLN A 271 -6.03 32.61 -5.80
N ILE A 272 -5.15 31.75 -5.28
CA ILE A 272 -5.52 30.37 -4.96
C ILE A 272 -6.33 30.46 -3.67
N PRO A 273 -7.64 30.15 -3.69
CA PRO A 273 -8.41 30.11 -2.46
C PRO A 273 -7.77 29.08 -1.51
N GLU A 274 -8.04 29.21 -0.22
CA GLU A 274 -7.62 28.19 0.74
C GLU A 274 -8.12 26.82 0.27
N LEU A 275 -7.17 25.94 -0.05
CA LEU A 275 -7.47 24.62 -0.57
C LEU A 275 -8.02 23.78 0.58
N LEU A 276 -9.35 23.71 0.65
CA LEU A 276 -10.04 22.86 1.59
C LEU A 276 -9.74 21.40 1.24
N ILE A 277 -9.71 20.55 2.27
CA ILE A 277 -9.60 19.10 2.08
C ILE A 277 -10.79 18.68 1.20
N ASP A 278 -10.48 18.22 -0.01
CA ASP A 278 -11.47 17.81 -1.00
C ASP A 278 -11.96 16.40 -0.65
N ASN A 279 -13.15 16.30 -0.07
CA ASN A 279 -13.80 15.03 0.29
C ASN A 279 -14.36 14.26 -0.93
N THR A 280 -14.03 14.64 -2.18
CA THR A 280 -14.53 13.95 -3.37
C THR A 280 -13.84 12.61 -3.64
N ASP A 281 -12.64 12.37 -3.12
CA ASP A 281 -12.00 11.04 -3.10
C ASP A 281 -12.55 10.17 -1.96
N ARG A 282 -13.87 9.94 -1.97
CA ARG A 282 -14.59 9.23 -0.91
C ARG A 282 -14.08 7.81 -0.65
N ASN A 283 -13.34 7.22 -1.59
CA ASN A 283 -12.94 5.80 -1.55
C ASN A 283 -11.41 5.61 -1.47
N ARG A 284 -10.63 6.69 -1.22
CA ARG A 284 -9.16 6.67 -1.11
C ARG A 284 -8.46 5.90 -2.24
N THR A 285 -9.04 5.90 -3.44
CA THR A 285 -8.60 4.99 -4.53
C THR A 285 -7.31 5.44 -5.18
N SER A 286 -6.91 6.70 -4.95
CA SER A 286 -5.66 7.23 -5.45
C SER A 286 -4.48 6.81 -4.58
N PRO A 287 -3.39 6.28 -5.17
CA PRO A 287 -2.20 5.93 -4.40
C PRO A 287 -1.42 7.14 -3.92
N PHE A 288 -1.52 8.30 -4.58
CA PHE A 288 -0.80 9.51 -4.22
C PHE A 288 -1.73 10.73 -4.28
N ALA A 289 -2.21 11.21 -3.14
CA ALA A 289 -3.25 12.24 -3.10
C ALA A 289 -2.75 13.54 -2.50
N PHE A 290 -3.03 14.68 -3.12
CA PHE A 290 -2.84 15.98 -2.50
C PHE A 290 -3.98 16.24 -1.51
N THR A 291 -3.65 16.44 -0.24
CA THR A 291 -4.64 16.57 0.86
C THR A 291 -4.66 17.98 1.45
N GLY A 292 -4.43 18.99 0.60
CA GLY A 292 -4.58 20.42 0.92
C GLY A 292 -3.25 21.14 1.17
N ASN A 293 -2.34 20.52 1.93
CA ASN A 293 -1.02 21.11 2.25
C ASN A 293 0.17 20.14 2.19
N ARG A 294 -0.08 18.92 1.71
CA ARG A 294 0.87 17.80 1.66
C ARG A 294 0.37 16.76 0.67
N PHE A 295 1.22 15.79 0.35
CA PHE A 295 0.82 14.59 -0.40
C PHE A 295 0.75 13.37 0.52
N GLU A 296 -0.27 12.55 0.35
CA GLU A 296 -0.49 11.31 1.06
C GLU A 296 -0.18 10.13 0.13
N PHE A 297 0.87 9.37 0.44
CA PHE A 297 1.24 8.16 -0.30
C PHE A 297 0.59 6.93 0.35
N ARG A 298 -0.56 6.51 -0.19
CA ARG A 298 -1.44 5.47 0.38
C ARG A 298 -1.08 4.04 0.01
N ALA A 299 -0.27 3.85 -1.03
CA ALA A 299 0.08 2.52 -1.53
C ALA A 299 1.05 1.74 -0.62
N VAL A 300 1.62 2.38 0.39
CA VAL A 300 2.58 1.77 1.32
C VAL A 300 1.88 0.75 2.23
N GLY A 301 2.48 -0.44 2.38
CA GLY A 301 1.94 -1.52 3.21
C GLY A 301 2.13 -1.30 4.73
N SER A 302 1.23 -1.87 5.53
CA SER A 302 1.26 -1.81 7.01
C SER A 302 2.46 -2.49 7.66
N GLU A 303 3.11 -3.48 7.04
CA GLU A 303 4.36 -4.07 7.55
C GLU A 303 5.60 -3.34 7.01
N ALA A 304 5.48 -2.67 5.86
CA ALA A 304 6.62 -2.05 5.16
C ALA A 304 7.34 -0.97 5.98
N ASN A 305 8.66 -0.87 5.84
CA ASN A 305 9.39 0.28 6.39
C ASN A 305 9.10 1.54 5.54
N CYS A 306 8.61 2.62 6.16
CA CYS A 306 8.35 3.91 5.52
C CYS A 306 9.54 4.41 4.68
N ALA A 307 10.77 4.12 5.11
CA ALA A 307 12.00 4.50 4.41
C ALA A 307 12.01 4.04 2.95
N SER A 308 11.48 2.87 2.62
CA SER A 308 11.50 2.35 1.24
C SER A 308 10.80 3.32 0.27
N GLY A 309 9.57 3.73 0.61
CA GLY A 309 8.80 4.71 -0.16
C GLY A 309 9.42 6.11 -0.10
N MET A 310 9.93 6.53 1.06
CA MET A 310 10.52 7.86 1.23
C MET A 310 11.86 8.02 0.52
N ILE A 311 12.68 6.97 0.41
CA ILE A 311 13.91 6.99 -0.39
C ILE A 311 13.56 7.24 -1.86
N ALA A 312 12.61 6.49 -2.41
CA ALA A 312 12.16 6.64 -3.79
C ALA A 312 11.58 8.03 -4.06
N LEU A 313 10.63 8.49 -3.22
CA LEU A 313 9.95 9.78 -3.39
C LEU A 313 10.91 10.96 -3.27
N ASN A 314 11.69 11.04 -2.19
CA ASN A 314 12.61 12.17 -1.99
C ASN A 314 13.73 12.19 -3.04
N SER A 315 14.20 11.03 -3.49
CA SER A 315 15.20 10.94 -4.57
C SER A 315 14.64 11.44 -5.90
N ALA A 316 13.44 10.98 -6.27
CA ALA A 316 12.75 11.40 -7.49
C ALA A 316 12.50 12.93 -7.49
N VAL A 317 12.06 13.47 -6.35
CA VAL A 317 11.81 14.92 -6.20
C VAL A 317 13.12 15.70 -6.24
N ALA A 318 14.20 15.21 -5.61
CA ALA A 318 15.51 15.86 -5.66
C ALA A 318 16.04 16.01 -7.09
N GLU A 319 16.02 14.93 -7.88
CA GLU A 319 16.45 14.96 -9.28
C GLU A 319 15.58 15.92 -10.11
N GLN A 320 14.27 15.89 -9.89
CA GLN A 320 13.34 16.75 -10.60
C GLN A 320 13.56 18.24 -10.26
N LEU A 321 13.84 18.58 -9.01
CA LEU A 321 14.17 19.96 -8.60
C LEU A 321 15.52 20.43 -9.17
N ILE A 322 16.53 19.54 -9.24
CA ILE A 322 17.81 19.84 -9.91
C ILE A 322 17.58 20.13 -11.39
N GLN A 323 16.74 19.33 -12.07
CA GLN A 323 16.41 19.57 -13.47
C GLN A 323 15.63 20.88 -13.66
N PHE A 324 14.66 21.16 -12.79
CA PHE A 324 13.90 22.41 -12.82
C PHE A 324 14.79 23.64 -12.69
N LYS A 325 15.75 23.63 -11.75
CA LYS A 325 16.73 24.71 -11.57
C LYS A 325 17.51 24.96 -12.87
N LYS A 326 17.99 23.89 -13.51
CA LYS A 326 18.75 23.98 -14.78
C LYS A 326 17.90 24.59 -15.90
N ASP A 327 16.65 24.14 -16.04
CA ASP A 327 15.75 24.60 -17.09
C ASP A 327 15.39 26.09 -16.91
N VAL A 328 15.11 26.51 -15.68
CA VAL A 328 14.81 27.92 -15.36
C VAL A 328 16.05 28.81 -15.55
N ASP A 329 17.22 28.40 -15.05
CA ASP A 329 18.46 29.16 -15.21
C ASP A 329 18.85 29.32 -16.68
N ALA A 330 18.59 28.32 -17.52
CA ALA A 330 18.85 28.39 -18.95
C ALA A 330 18.01 29.46 -19.66
N LEU A 331 16.77 29.69 -19.22
CA LEU A 331 15.92 30.78 -19.73
C LEU A 331 16.36 32.15 -19.19
N ILE A 332 16.71 32.22 -17.91
CA ILE A 332 17.25 33.46 -17.30
C ILE A 332 18.54 33.89 -18.02
N ALA A 333 19.44 32.95 -18.33
CA ALA A 333 20.67 33.22 -19.07
C ALA A 333 20.42 33.73 -20.50
N LYS A 334 19.26 33.41 -21.10
CA LYS A 334 18.82 33.95 -22.40
C LYS A 334 18.19 35.34 -22.31
N GLY A 335 18.09 35.91 -21.11
CA GLY A 335 17.57 37.25 -20.88
C GLY A 335 16.12 37.31 -20.41
N GLU A 336 15.47 36.16 -20.17
CA GLU A 336 14.14 36.15 -19.58
C GLU A 336 14.15 36.57 -18.10
N SER A 337 13.07 37.24 -17.67
CA SER A 337 12.93 37.54 -16.25
C SER A 337 12.73 36.26 -15.44
N LYS A 338 13.25 36.24 -14.20
CA LYS A 338 13.11 35.13 -13.23
C LYS A 338 11.68 34.57 -13.17
N ILE A 339 10.70 35.46 -13.07
CA ILE A 339 9.28 35.09 -12.94
C ILE A 339 8.76 34.46 -14.24
N SER A 340 9.08 35.03 -15.40
CA SER A 340 8.69 34.48 -16.70
C SER A 340 9.25 33.09 -16.92
N ALA A 341 10.55 32.92 -16.66
CA ALA A 341 11.24 31.64 -16.80
C ALA A 341 10.62 30.54 -15.94
N ILE A 342 10.29 30.85 -14.66
CA ILE A 342 9.62 29.91 -13.75
C ILE A 342 8.25 29.50 -14.31
N LEU A 343 7.44 30.47 -14.73
CA LEU A 343 6.09 30.21 -15.25
C LEU A 343 6.12 29.37 -16.52
N GLU A 344 7.07 29.62 -17.42
CA GLU A 344 7.23 28.86 -18.65
C GLU A 344 7.58 27.40 -18.37
N VAL A 345 8.59 27.15 -17.52
CA VAL A 345 8.99 25.78 -17.16
C VAL A 345 7.87 25.06 -16.41
N VAL A 346 7.22 25.73 -15.44
CA VAL A 346 6.07 25.17 -14.72
C VAL A 346 4.94 24.80 -15.68
N ARG A 347 4.59 25.67 -16.63
CA ARG A 347 3.55 25.39 -17.63
C ARG A 347 3.91 24.19 -18.49
N ASN A 348 5.16 24.09 -18.93
CA ASN A 348 5.63 22.94 -19.71
C ASN A 348 5.52 21.64 -18.89
N TYR A 349 5.93 21.67 -17.62
CA TYR A 349 5.86 20.51 -16.74
C TYR A 349 4.43 20.10 -16.39
N ILE A 350 3.47 21.03 -16.29
CA ILE A 350 2.04 20.69 -16.16
C ILE A 350 1.59 19.85 -17.38
N LYS A 351 1.97 20.25 -18.60
CA LYS A 351 1.62 19.51 -19.82
C LYS A 351 2.24 18.11 -19.85
N ILE A 352 3.51 17.99 -19.45
CA ILE A 352 4.24 16.72 -19.47
C ILE A 352 3.73 15.76 -18.39
N SER A 353 3.47 16.25 -17.17
CA SER A 353 3.01 15.43 -16.05
C SER A 353 1.51 15.10 -16.12
N LYS A 354 0.73 15.76 -16.97
CA LYS A 354 -0.72 15.52 -17.14
C LYS A 354 -1.15 14.05 -17.14
N PRO A 355 -0.43 13.10 -17.75
CA PRO A 355 -0.82 11.69 -17.73
C PRO A 355 -0.92 11.07 -16.32
N ILE A 356 -0.16 11.57 -15.34
CA ILE A 356 -0.19 11.06 -13.95
C ILE A 356 -1.44 11.48 -13.18
N HIS A 357 -2.09 12.56 -13.60
CA HIS A 357 -3.24 13.12 -12.90
C HIS A 357 -4.50 12.33 -13.20
N PHE A 358 -5.15 11.84 -12.15
CA PHE A 358 -6.40 11.08 -12.24
C PHE A 358 -7.24 11.27 -10.98
N ASP A 359 -8.40 11.93 -11.14
CA ASP A 359 -9.37 12.16 -10.06
C ASP A 359 -10.59 11.21 -10.13
N GLY A 360 -10.50 10.12 -10.92
CA GLY A 360 -11.57 9.15 -11.14
C GLY A 360 -11.49 7.91 -10.24
N ASN A 361 -12.29 6.89 -10.55
CA ASN A 361 -12.29 5.62 -9.84
C ASN A 361 -11.07 4.76 -10.24
N GLY A 362 -10.09 4.61 -9.34
CA GLY A 362 -8.88 3.81 -9.59
C GLY A 362 -9.12 2.31 -9.80
N TYR A 363 -10.27 1.76 -9.42
CA TYR A 363 -10.54 0.32 -9.52
C TYR A 363 -11.03 -0.13 -10.89
N SER A 364 -11.47 0.81 -11.71
CA SER A 364 -12.20 0.49 -12.93
C SER A 364 -11.27 -0.11 -13.99
N GLU A 365 -11.80 -1.05 -14.79
CA GLU A 365 -11.02 -1.66 -15.86
C GLU A 365 -10.72 -0.63 -16.97
N GLU A 366 -11.58 0.37 -17.13
CA GLU A 366 -11.35 1.53 -17.99
C GLU A 366 -10.09 2.28 -17.56
N TRP A 367 -9.90 2.51 -16.25
CA TRP A 367 -8.70 3.18 -15.74
C TRP A 367 -7.44 2.38 -16.04
N LYS A 368 -7.43 1.05 -15.85
CA LYS A 368 -6.25 0.23 -16.17
C LYS A 368 -5.84 0.36 -17.64
N ASN A 369 -6.82 0.29 -18.54
CA ASN A 369 -6.59 0.44 -19.98
C ASN A 369 -6.13 1.86 -20.35
N GLU A 370 -6.72 2.87 -19.73
CA GLU A 370 -6.37 4.27 -19.94
C GLU A 370 -4.97 4.61 -19.42
N ALA A 371 -4.63 4.16 -18.21
CA ALA A 371 -3.33 4.34 -17.59
C ALA A 371 -2.19 3.76 -18.46
N GLY A 372 -2.40 2.58 -19.05
CA GLY A 372 -1.45 2.00 -20.01
C GLY A 372 -1.24 2.88 -21.24
N LYS A 373 -2.32 3.43 -21.82
CA LYS A 373 -2.24 4.38 -22.95
C LYS A 373 -1.54 5.69 -22.59
N ARG A 374 -1.66 6.10 -21.32
CA ARG A 374 -1.02 7.28 -20.73
C ARG A 374 0.47 7.04 -20.38
N GLY A 375 0.99 5.83 -20.56
CA GLY A 375 2.38 5.47 -20.27
C GLY A 375 2.68 5.23 -18.79
N LEU A 376 1.66 5.02 -17.96
CA LEU A 376 1.82 4.65 -16.56
C LEU A 376 2.15 3.16 -16.44
N ASP A 377 3.01 2.80 -15.50
CA ASP A 377 3.33 1.40 -15.21
C ASP A 377 2.05 0.71 -14.69
N CYS A 378 1.59 -0.30 -15.42
CA CYS A 378 0.41 -1.12 -15.10
C CYS A 378 0.76 -2.57 -14.76
N GLU A 379 2.04 -2.88 -14.58
CA GLU A 379 2.49 -4.21 -14.18
C GLU A 379 1.93 -4.58 -12.80
N THR A 380 1.55 -5.85 -12.65
CA THR A 380 0.98 -6.43 -11.43
C THR A 380 1.87 -7.51 -10.82
N SER A 381 2.76 -8.11 -11.60
CA SER A 381 3.73 -9.09 -11.14
C SER A 381 4.77 -8.44 -10.24
N VAL A 382 4.75 -8.76 -8.94
CA VAL A 382 5.71 -8.21 -7.96
C VAL A 382 7.17 -8.43 -8.40
N PRO A 383 7.59 -9.63 -8.86
CA PRO A 383 8.95 -9.82 -9.37
C PRO A 383 9.32 -8.88 -10.53
N LEU A 384 8.41 -8.64 -11.48
CA LEU A 384 8.65 -7.72 -12.60
C LEU A 384 8.62 -6.26 -12.16
N ILE A 385 7.74 -5.89 -11.22
CA ILE A 385 7.71 -4.54 -10.66
C ILE A 385 9.06 -4.19 -10.02
N ILE A 386 9.70 -5.14 -9.33
CA ILE A 386 11.01 -4.95 -8.70
C ILE A 386 12.10 -4.59 -9.74
N ASP A 387 12.00 -5.03 -11.01
CA ASP A 387 12.94 -4.67 -12.08
C ASP A 387 13.03 -3.15 -12.32
N ASN A 388 12.01 -2.37 -11.91
CA ASN A 388 12.05 -0.92 -12.02
C ASN A 388 13.27 -0.28 -11.33
N TYR A 389 13.81 -0.90 -10.26
CA TYR A 389 15.04 -0.43 -9.63
C TYR A 389 16.28 -0.53 -10.52
N LEU A 390 16.28 -1.42 -11.52
CA LEU A 390 17.40 -1.66 -12.43
C LEU A 390 17.20 -1.02 -13.80
N LYS A 391 16.10 -0.29 -14.03
CA LYS A 391 15.93 0.49 -15.25
C LYS A 391 17.06 1.52 -15.36
N PRO A 392 17.64 1.74 -16.55
CA PRO A 392 18.74 2.69 -16.73
C PRO A 392 18.44 4.09 -16.18
N ALA A 393 17.20 4.57 -16.35
CA ALA A 393 16.77 5.86 -15.82
C ALA A 393 16.78 5.92 -14.28
N THR A 394 16.43 4.81 -13.61
CA THR A 394 16.42 4.72 -12.15
C THR A 394 17.82 4.59 -11.57
N ILE A 395 18.71 3.85 -12.22
CA ILE A 395 20.12 3.79 -11.83
C ILE A 395 20.74 5.19 -11.98
N ALA A 396 20.53 5.85 -13.12
CA ALA A 396 21.02 7.20 -13.37
C ALA A 396 20.48 8.22 -12.36
N LEU A 397 19.20 8.11 -11.99
CA LEU A 397 18.60 8.90 -10.92
C LEU A 397 19.45 8.76 -9.65
N PHE A 398 19.57 7.55 -9.09
CA PHE A 398 20.22 7.34 -7.80
C PHE A 398 21.71 7.69 -7.80
N GLU A 399 22.43 7.41 -8.90
CA GLU A 399 23.85 7.72 -9.02
C GLU A 399 24.10 9.22 -9.15
N SER A 400 23.28 9.93 -9.93
CA SER A 400 23.45 11.37 -10.17
C SER A 400 23.29 12.23 -8.91
N ILE A 401 22.44 11.79 -7.98
CA ILE A 401 22.22 12.45 -6.69
C ILE A 401 23.01 11.82 -5.53
N GLY A 402 23.82 10.80 -5.81
CA GLY A 402 24.72 10.16 -4.83
C GLY A 402 24.01 9.35 -3.74
N VAL A 403 22.80 8.84 -4.00
CA VAL A 403 22.00 8.09 -3.01
C VAL A 403 22.37 6.61 -2.99
N MET A 404 22.36 5.95 -4.14
CA MET A 404 22.74 4.54 -4.30
C MET A 404 23.49 4.33 -5.62
N THR A 405 24.41 3.38 -5.61
CA THR A 405 25.14 2.91 -6.79
C THR A 405 24.38 1.77 -7.49
N LYS A 406 24.71 1.51 -8.76
CA LYS A 406 24.18 0.35 -9.49
C LYS A 406 24.33 -0.97 -8.72
N LYS A 407 25.50 -1.22 -8.11
CA LYS A 407 25.75 -2.46 -7.33
C LYS A 407 24.86 -2.57 -6.10
N GLU A 408 24.60 -1.46 -5.41
CA GLU A 408 23.68 -1.45 -4.27
C GLU A 408 22.24 -1.73 -4.72
N LEU A 409 21.83 -1.21 -5.88
CA LEU A 409 20.50 -1.48 -6.46
C LEU A 409 20.36 -2.95 -6.87
N GLU A 410 21.35 -3.53 -7.53
CA GLU A 410 21.40 -4.95 -7.91
C GLU A 410 21.25 -5.84 -6.67
N ALA A 411 22.05 -5.60 -5.62
CA ALA A 411 21.99 -6.38 -4.39
C ALA A 411 20.64 -6.23 -3.66
N ARG A 412 20.03 -5.04 -3.67
CA ARG A 412 18.72 -4.81 -3.05
C ARG A 412 17.60 -5.53 -3.80
N ASN A 413 17.69 -5.59 -5.12
CA ASN A 413 16.75 -6.32 -5.95
C ASN A 413 16.82 -7.82 -5.71
N GLU A 414 18.02 -8.37 -5.65
CA GLU A 414 18.25 -9.78 -5.32
C GLU A 414 17.60 -10.15 -3.98
N VAL A 415 17.83 -9.34 -2.94
CA VAL A 415 17.19 -9.52 -1.63
C VAL A 415 15.66 -9.40 -1.71
N LYS A 416 15.11 -8.49 -2.51
CA LYS A 416 13.66 -8.35 -2.68
C LYS A 416 13.03 -9.58 -3.35
N TRP A 417 13.65 -10.11 -4.42
CA TRP A 417 13.19 -11.35 -5.07
C TRP A 417 13.31 -12.55 -4.14
N GLU A 418 14.39 -12.64 -3.36
CA GLU A 418 14.59 -13.69 -2.38
C GLU A 418 13.52 -13.65 -1.27
N ILE A 419 13.24 -12.47 -0.70
CA ILE A 419 12.21 -12.28 0.32
C ILE A 419 10.83 -12.64 -0.25
N TYR A 420 10.50 -12.18 -1.46
CA TYR A 420 9.25 -12.53 -2.13
C TYR A 420 9.10 -14.04 -2.27
N THR A 421 10.12 -14.70 -2.83
CA THR A 421 10.16 -16.15 -3.03
C THR A 421 9.97 -16.89 -1.71
N LYS A 422 10.70 -16.50 -0.66
CA LYS A 422 10.62 -17.13 0.66
C LYS A 422 9.25 -16.98 1.31
N LYS A 423 8.61 -15.80 1.18
CA LYS A 423 7.26 -15.57 1.71
C LYS A 423 6.24 -16.51 1.05
N ILE A 424 6.16 -16.50 -0.28
CA ILE A 424 5.24 -17.40 -1.02
C ILE A 424 5.58 -18.88 -0.77
N GLN A 425 6.86 -19.22 -0.64
CA GLN A 425 7.28 -20.57 -0.29
C GLN A 425 6.78 -21.00 1.08
N ILE A 426 6.86 -20.15 2.10
CA ILE A 426 6.36 -20.45 3.45
C ILE A 426 4.84 -20.64 3.39
N GLU A 427 4.11 -19.75 2.71
CA GLU A 427 2.66 -19.88 2.52
C GLU A 427 2.30 -21.22 1.86
N SER A 428 2.95 -21.58 0.75
CA SER A 428 2.73 -22.86 0.07
C SER A 428 3.02 -24.08 0.93
N ARG A 429 4.08 -24.04 1.76
CA ARG A 429 4.39 -25.14 2.69
C ARG A 429 3.32 -25.27 3.76
N VAL A 430 2.98 -24.17 4.43
CA VAL A 430 2.00 -24.16 5.51
C VAL A 430 0.62 -24.58 5.00
N LEU A 431 0.20 -24.09 3.83
CA LEU A 431 -1.05 -24.52 3.20
C LEU A 431 -1.06 -26.03 2.95
N GLY A 432 -0.01 -26.56 2.30
CA GLY A 432 0.09 -28.00 2.01
C GLY A 432 0.08 -28.86 3.27
N ASP A 433 0.80 -28.47 4.31
CA ASP A 433 0.85 -29.19 5.58
C ASP A 433 -0.51 -29.18 6.29
N LEU A 434 -1.21 -28.04 6.30
CA LEU A 434 -2.54 -27.93 6.91
C LEU A 434 -3.59 -28.74 6.15
N ILE A 435 -3.50 -28.79 4.82
CA ILE A 435 -4.42 -29.57 4.00
C ILE A 435 -4.32 -31.06 4.35
N LEU A 436 -3.11 -31.60 4.36
CA LEU A 436 -2.88 -33.03 4.56
C LEU A 436 -3.19 -33.45 6.00
N ASN A 437 -2.87 -32.59 6.98
CA ASN A 437 -2.95 -32.96 8.40
C ASN A 437 -4.23 -32.50 9.10
N HIS A 438 -4.95 -31.50 8.57
CA HIS A 438 -6.12 -30.92 9.24
C HIS A 438 -7.37 -30.97 8.36
N ILE A 439 -7.30 -30.53 7.10
CA ILE A 439 -8.51 -30.38 6.26
C ILE A 439 -9.00 -31.72 5.72
N ILE A 440 -8.14 -32.48 5.04
CA ILE A 440 -8.51 -33.77 4.43
C ILE A 440 -9.01 -34.76 5.50
N PRO A 441 -8.31 -34.98 6.63
CA PRO A 441 -8.77 -35.93 7.64
C PRO A 441 -10.18 -35.62 8.18
N ILE A 442 -10.47 -34.35 8.42
CA ILE A 442 -11.78 -33.92 8.93
C ILE A 442 -12.87 -34.06 7.87
N ALA A 443 -12.58 -33.71 6.62
CA ALA A 443 -13.52 -33.93 5.52
C ALA A 443 -13.84 -35.42 5.33
N THR A 444 -12.83 -36.30 5.38
CA THR A 444 -13.01 -37.76 5.29
C THR A 444 -13.78 -38.33 6.49
N GLN A 445 -13.53 -37.83 7.70
CA GLN A 445 -14.29 -38.21 8.88
C GLN A 445 -15.78 -37.89 8.70
N TYR A 446 -16.11 -36.65 8.32
CA TYR A 446 -17.50 -36.24 8.10
C TYR A 446 -18.16 -37.02 6.98
N GLN A 447 -17.44 -37.26 5.88
CA GLN A 447 -17.93 -38.08 4.78
C GLN A 447 -18.28 -39.50 5.23
N THR A 448 -17.48 -40.08 6.14
CA THR A 448 -17.73 -41.42 6.70
C THR A 448 -19.04 -41.44 7.51
N GLU A 449 -19.31 -40.40 8.29
CA GLU A 449 -20.56 -40.25 9.05
C GLU A 449 -21.78 -40.15 8.12
N LEU A 450 -21.68 -39.39 7.03
CA LEU A 450 -22.73 -39.31 6.01
C LEU A 450 -22.96 -40.66 5.32
N ILE A 451 -21.90 -41.37 4.97
CA ILE A 451 -21.99 -42.70 4.33
C ILE A 451 -22.68 -43.70 5.27
N ASP A 452 -22.30 -43.73 6.54
CA ASP A 452 -22.92 -44.60 7.55
C ASP A 452 -24.42 -44.28 7.73
N ASN A 453 -24.78 -42.99 7.72
CA ASN A 453 -26.18 -42.57 7.73
C ASN A 453 -26.95 -43.10 6.52
N VAL A 454 -26.40 -42.95 5.30
CA VAL A 454 -27.01 -43.46 4.06
C VAL A 454 -27.17 -44.98 4.12
N TYR A 455 -26.16 -45.71 4.58
CA TYR A 455 -26.22 -47.16 4.72
C TYR A 455 -27.34 -47.59 5.68
N LYS A 456 -27.41 -46.94 6.85
CA LYS A 456 -28.46 -47.20 7.85
C LYS A 456 -29.86 -46.90 7.30
N LEU A 457 -30.05 -45.77 6.59
CA LEU A 457 -31.33 -45.45 5.97
C LEU A 457 -31.78 -46.50 4.95
N LYS A 458 -30.85 -46.98 4.12
CA LYS A 458 -31.11 -48.06 3.14
C LYS A 458 -31.46 -49.39 3.81
N SER A 459 -30.95 -49.66 5.01
CA SER A 459 -31.29 -50.86 5.77
C SER A 459 -32.65 -50.78 6.49
N LEU A 460 -33.11 -49.57 6.83
CA LEU A 460 -34.32 -49.35 7.64
C LEU A 460 -35.60 -49.13 6.81
N PHE A 461 -35.49 -48.66 5.57
CA PHE A 461 -36.63 -48.28 4.74
C PHE A 461 -36.66 -49.05 3.41
N PRO A 462 -37.86 -49.22 2.79
CA PRO A 462 -37.96 -49.73 1.42
C PRO A 462 -37.19 -48.87 0.42
N ALA A 463 -36.70 -49.48 -0.66
CA ALA A 463 -35.76 -48.89 -1.61
C ALA A 463 -36.14 -47.47 -2.09
N ASP A 464 -37.39 -47.27 -2.54
CA ASP A 464 -37.85 -45.97 -3.07
C ASP A 464 -37.86 -44.87 -2.00
N LYS A 465 -38.24 -45.23 -0.77
CA LYS A 465 -38.27 -44.30 0.37
C LYS A 465 -36.85 -44.00 0.86
N ALA A 466 -36.00 -45.01 0.94
CA ALA A 466 -34.60 -44.85 1.30
C ALA A 466 -33.87 -43.94 0.31
N ALA A 467 -34.05 -44.16 -1.00
CA ALA A 467 -33.44 -43.35 -2.05
C ALA A 467 -33.83 -41.86 -1.93
N LYS A 468 -35.12 -41.58 -1.69
CA LYS A 468 -35.58 -40.20 -1.47
C LYS A 468 -35.00 -39.57 -0.20
N LEU A 469 -34.92 -40.33 0.90
CA LEU A 469 -34.40 -39.82 2.18
C LEU A 469 -32.88 -39.64 2.18
N SER A 470 -32.14 -40.43 1.41
CA SER A 470 -30.67 -40.36 1.33
C SER A 470 -30.13 -39.44 0.25
N ALA A 471 -30.98 -38.90 -0.65
CA ALA A 471 -30.55 -38.17 -1.84
C ALA A 471 -29.60 -37.00 -1.52
N GLN A 472 -29.96 -36.15 -0.57
CA GLN A 472 -29.12 -35.00 -0.17
C GLN A 472 -27.78 -35.44 0.44
N ASN A 473 -27.79 -36.50 1.26
CA ASN A 473 -26.55 -37.01 1.84
C ASN A 473 -25.62 -37.60 0.76
N LEU A 474 -26.18 -38.25 -0.28
CA LEU A 474 -25.40 -38.74 -1.42
C LEU A 474 -24.77 -37.58 -2.19
N GLU A 475 -25.51 -36.50 -2.46
CA GLU A 475 -24.97 -35.29 -3.11
C GLU A 475 -23.80 -34.69 -2.29
N LEU A 476 -23.96 -34.57 -0.97
CA LEU A 476 -22.89 -34.07 -0.10
C LEU A 476 -21.67 -35.00 -0.07
N ILE A 477 -21.88 -36.32 -0.07
CA ILE A 477 -20.79 -37.31 -0.10
C ILE A 477 -19.98 -37.16 -1.39
N GLU A 478 -20.66 -37.03 -2.54
CA GLU A 478 -20.02 -36.81 -3.85
C GLU A 478 -19.26 -35.48 -3.87
N GLU A 479 -19.88 -34.39 -3.41
CA GLU A 479 -19.23 -33.09 -3.36
C GLU A 479 -17.99 -33.08 -2.46
N ILE A 480 -18.05 -33.71 -1.28
CA ILE A 480 -16.89 -33.83 -0.39
C ILE A 480 -15.79 -34.68 -1.05
N ALA A 481 -16.15 -35.77 -1.73
CA ALA A 481 -15.20 -36.64 -2.43
C ALA A 481 -14.44 -35.86 -3.51
N ASP A 482 -15.18 -35.17 -4.40
CA ASP A 482 -14.63 -34.44 -5.52
C ASP A 482 -13.72 -33.30 -5.05
N ARG A 483 -14.15 -32.54 -4.04
CA ARG A 483 -13.35 -31.45 -3.47
C ARG A 483 -12.08 -31.98 -2.79
N THR A 484 -12.18 -33.05 -2.02
CA THR A 484 -11.03 -33.65 -1.33
C THR A 484 -10.01 -34.21 -2.32
N ALA A 485 -10.47 -34.87 -3.39
CA ALA A 485 -9.63 -35.37 -4.46
C ALA A 485 -8.91 -34.22 -5.18
N TYR A 486 -9.66 -33.17 -5.56
CA TYR A 486 -9.09 -31.98 -6.20
C TYR A 486 -8.02 -31.32 -5.33
N ILE A 487 -8.32 -31.08 -4.04
CA ILE A 487 -7.40 -30.47 -3.09
C ILE A 487 -6.12 -31.31 -2.98
N LYS A 488 -6.23 -32.63 -2.87
CA LYS A 488 -5.06 -33.52 -2.75
C LYS A 488 -4.17 -33.45 -3.99
N GLU A 489 -4.77 -33.60 -5.17
CA GLU A 489 -4.05 -33.57 -6.45
C GLU A 489 -3.33 -32.23 -6.64
N HIS A 490 -4.02 -31.11 -6.42
CA HIS A 490 -3.46 -29.78 -6.63
C HIS A 490 -2.41 -29.43 -5.57
N THR A 491 -2.55 -29.96 -4.34
CA THR A 491 -1.51 -29.82 -3.32
C THR A 491 -0.24 -30.56 -3.71
N ASP A 492 -0.35 -31.79 -4.22
CA ASP A 492 0.81 -32.55 -4.70
C ASP A 492 1.48 -31.85 -5.90
N ALA A 493 0.67 -31.36 -6.85
CA ALA A 493 1.15 -30.59 -8.00
C ALA A 493 1.88 -29.31 -7.55
N MET A 494 1.34 -28.58 -6.57
CA MET A 494 1.99 -27.40 -5.99
C MET A 494 3.33 -27.75 -5.34
N VAL A 495 3.42 -28.89 -4.64
CA VAL A 495 4.67 -29.37 -4.04
C VAL A 495 5.72 -29.67 -5.11
N GLU A 496 5.35 -30.33 -6.22
CA GLU A 496 6.27 -30.60 -7.33
C GLU A 496 6.68 -29.34 -8.09
N ALA A 497 5.74 -28.41 -8.31
CA ALA A 497 6.02 -27.09 -8.90
C ALA A 497 7.04 -26.33 -8.04
N ARG A 498 6.86 -26.34 -6.71
CA ARG A 498 7.78 -25.73 -5.75
C ARG A 498 9.16 -26.40 -5.76
N LYS A 499 9.22 -27.73 -5.83
CA LYS A 499 10.50 -28.47 -5.98
C LYS A 499 11.24 -28.07 -7.24
N SER A 500 10.52 -27.89 -8.35
CA SER A 500 11.10 -27.48 -9.63
C SER A 500 11.57 -26.02 -9.57
N ALA A 501 10.75 -25.11 -9.06
CA ALA A 501 11.11 -23.70 -8.91
C ALA A 501 12.35 -23.50 -8.01
N ASN A 502 12.49 -24.30 -6.94
CA ASN A 502 13.64 -24.24 -6.04
C ASN A 502 14.98 -24.58 -6.68
N LYS A 503 14.99 -25.27 -7.83
CA LYS A 503 16.22 -25.60 -8.56
C LYS A 503 16.70 -24.47 -9.47
N ILE A 504 15.90 -23.42 -9.65
CA ILE A 504 16.29 -22.24 -10.45
C ILE A 504 17.37 -21.49 -9.67
N GLU A 505 18.54 -21.28 -10.26
CA GLU A 505 19.64 -20.59 -9.59
C GLU A 505 19.45 -19.07 -9.54
N ASN A 506 18.90 -18.48 -10.61
CA ASN A 506 18.65 -17.06 -10.69
C ASN A 506 17.44 -16.65 -9.82
N GLU A 507 17.65 -15.74 -8.86
CA GLU A 507 16.59 -15.33 -7.91
C GLU A 507 15.41 -14.60 -8.59
N ARG A 508 15.64 -13.84 -9.65
CA ARG A 508 14.57 -13.18 -10.42
C ARG A 508 13.68 -14.21 -11.11
N GLU A 509 14.28 -15.15 -11.84
CA GLU A 509 13.54 -16.21 -12.54
C GLU A 509 12.83 -17.15 -11.55
N LYS A 510 13.44 -17.39 -10.38
CA LYS A 510 12.80 -18.14 -9.29
C LYS A 510 11.58 -17.39 -8.77
N ALA A 511 11.69 -16.10 -8.48
CA ALA A 511 10.57 -15.29 -8.03
C ALA A 511 9.42 -15.26 -9.05
N LEU A 512 9.73 -15.18 -10.35
CA LEU A 512 8.75 -15.30 -11.43
C LEU A 512 8.07 -16.67 -11.44
N ALA A 513 8.83 -17.77 -11.32
CA ALA A 513 8.25 -19.10 -11.26
C ALA A 513 7.28 -19.27 -10.06
N TYR A 514 7.60 -18.67 -8.91
CA TYR A 514 6.69 -18.65 -7.75
C TYR A 514 5.43 -17.81 -8.01
N HIS A 515 5.59 -16.62 -8.58
CA HIS A 515 4.47 -15.75 -8.93
C HIS A 515 3.53 -16.40 -9.95
N ASP A 516 4.07 -16.92 -11.05
CA ASP A 516 3.27 -17.35 -12.20
C ASP A 516 2.65 -18.74 -12.03
N LYS A 517 3.25 -19.60 -11.18
CA LYS A 517 2.80 -20.99 -11.01
C LYS A 517 2.29 -21.31 -9.61
N ILE A 518 3.00 -20.89 -8.56
CA ILE A 518 2.66 -21.30 -7.19
C ILE A 518 1.54 -20.42 -6.61
N VAL A 519 1.56 -19.10 -6.84
CA VAL A 519 0.51 -18.20 -6.32
C VAL A 519 -0.89 -18.57 -6.82
N PRO A 520 -1.12 -18.85 -8.13
CA PRO A 520 -2.43 -19.29 -8.61
C PRO A 520 -2.92 -20.58 -7.92
N MET A 521 -2.03 -21.56 -7.73
CA MET A 521 -2.35 -22.82 -7.06
C MET A 521 -2.81 -22.61 -5.61
N LEU A 522 -2.23 -21.65 -4.88
CA LEU A 522 -2.69 -21.32 -3.52
C LEU A 522 -4.17 -20.91 -3.50
N GLU A 523 -4.58 -20.07 -4.46
CA GLU A 523 -5.94 -19.54 -4.53
C GLU A 523 -6.95 -20.61 -5.00
N GLU A 524 -6.57 -21.46 -5.95
CA GLU A 524 -7.38 -22.59 -6.42
C GLU A 524 -7.64 -23.58 -5.28
N ILE A 525 -6.58 -23.99 -4.58
CA ILE A 525 -6.69 -24.91 -3.44
C ILE A 525 -7.56 -24.30 -2.34
N ARG A 526 -7.31 -23.03 -1.99
CA ARG A 526 -8.09 -22.30 -1.00
C ARG A 526 -9.59 -22.33 -1.33
N TYR A 527 -9.96 -22.08 -2.58
CA TYR A 527 -11.37 -22.06 -2.98
C TYR A 527 -12.10 -23.35 -2.60
N HIS A 528 -11.48 -24.52 -2.84
CA HIS A 528 -12.09 -25.79 -2.48
C HIS A 528 -12.12 -26.03 -0.97
N VAL A 529 -11.10 -25.59 -0.22
CA VAL A 529 -11.08 -25.66 1.25
C VAL A 529 -12.20 -24.80 1.85
N ASP A 530 -12.37 -23.56 1.37
CA ASP A 530 -13.40 -22.64 1.84
C ASP A 530 -14.82 -23.18 1.55
N LYS A 531 -15.00 -23.98 0.49
CA LYS A 531 -16.27 -24.67 0.22
C LYS A 531 -16.49 -25.88 1.12
N LEU A 532 -15.44 -26.63 1.47
CA LEU A 532 -15.55 -27.71 2.46
C LEU A 532 -15.94 -27.16 3.84
N GLU A 533 -15.42 -26.00 4.24
CA GLU A 533 -15.77 -25.34 5.52
C GLU A 533 -17.28 -25.10 5.70
N LEU A 534 -18.00 -24.89 4.60
CA LEU A 534 -19.45 -24.66 4.58
C LEU A 534 -20.27 -25.95 4.71
N ILE A 535 -19.70 -27.07 4.30
CA ILE A 535 -20.40 -28.36 4.21
C ILE A 535 -20.13 -29.21 5.45
N VAL A 536 -18.87 -29.21 5.92
CA VAL A 536 -18.43 -30.00 7.07
C VAL A 536 -18.99 -29.43 8.36
N ASP A 537 -19.40 -30.32 9.27
CA ASP A 537 -19.91 -29.92 10.59
C ASP A 537 -18.90 -29.01 11.32
N ASN A 538 -19.41 -27.92 11.86
CA ASN A 538 -18.65 -26.96 12.63
C ASN A 538 -18.03 -27.56 13.89
N GLN A 539 -18.63 -28.60 14.49
CA GLN A 539 -18.12 -29.20 15.73
C GLN A 539 -16.75 -29.87 15.54
N ILE A 540 -16.49 -30.39 14.35
CA ILE A 540 -15.24 -31.10 14.01
C ILE A 540 -14.28 -30.24 13.19
N TRP A 541 -14.71 -29.06 12.72
CA TRP A 541 -13.84 -28.15 11.98
C TRP A 541 -12.76 -27.57 12.90
N THR A 542 -11.50 -27.88 12.59
CA THR A 542 -10.38 -27.68 13.53
C THR A 542 -9.85 -26.25 13.62
N LEU A 543 -10.07 -25.44 12.58
CA LEU A 543 -9.55 -24.08 12.52
C LEU A 543 -10.64 -23.07 12.90
N PRO A 544 -10.35 -22.06 13.74
CA PRO A 544 -11.27 -20.97 13.99
C PRO A 544 -11.75 -20.32 12.68
N LYS A 545 -13.07 -20.20 12.54
CA LYS A 545 -13.73 -19.60 11.37
C LYS A 545 -13.59 -18.08 11.41
N TYR A 546 -13.72 -17.41 10.26
CA TYR A 546 -13.61 -15.93 10.23
C TYR A 546 -14.62 -15.23 11.14
N ARG A 547 -15.83 -15.78 11.30
CA ARG A 547 -16.84 -15.24 12.23
C ARG A 547 -16.33 -15.19 13.68
N GLU A 548 -15.41 -16.08 14.05
CA GLU A 548 -14.82 -16.15 15.38
C GLU A 548 -13.66 -15.17 15.48
N LEU A 549 -12.74 -15.21 14.51
CA LEU A 549 -11.55 -14.34 14.45
C LEU A 549 -11.90 -12.84 14.38
N LEU A 550 -13.02 -12.50 13.77
CA LEU A 550 -13.44 -11.11 13.53
C LEU A 550 -14.40 -10.55 14.59
N PHE A 551 -15.15 -11.39 15.31
CA PHE A 551 -16.24 -10.92 16.17
C PHE A 551 -16.23 -11.46 17.60
N ILE A 552 -15.51 -12.56 17.89
CA ILE A 552 -15.34 -13.01 19.28
C ILE A 552 -14.34 -12.08 19.98
N ARG A 553 -14.71 -11.63 21.18
CA ARG A 553 -14.03 -10.57 21.93
C ARG A 553 -13.79 -10.98 23.37
#